data_AF-A0A813E6V1-F1
#
_entry.id   AF-A0A813E6V1-F1
#
_cell.length_a   1.000
_cell.length_b   1.000
_cell.length_c   1.000
_cell.angle_alpha   90.00
_cell.angle_beta   90.00
_cell.angle_gamma   90.00
#
_symmetry.space_group_name_H-M   'P 1'
#
loop_
_entity.id
_entity.type
_entity.pdbx_description
1 polymer ?
#
loop_
_entity_poly.entity_id
_entity_poly.type
_entity_poly.pdbx_seq_one_letter_code
_entity_poly.pdbx_strand_id
1 'polypeptide(L)'
;MHLRSLRAEKARKEKASQLEIQRKWKEDNAEPAPVEDDAKSKKKRKPAEESKPSAEKNQAEENGAAGTSTLSPEKREELKLLKKLREVEVIEKVLQEGKQLDPPQREKLERKADIEAALQEVKRALAEMEEAAAKVAAEAAAAVAAAQAKAEAEAAAKAQAEEEAREAAAAKAAAEAAEREQREKDERDRAEAAAAARKAAEVAAKQKELMQMAEAGVGAGRLSKRMKKNLAAAKKTVGEDGYTAPGVQADDLQDEPEEAKAADEEEIEVVERRPQEEAEEEEEEEEEEEVVDLRKKKAAPVRPKAKAVVASSTAKKQKQRLEKKQQKEEDEAEEAAAVAAALEAARAERAAIGEEMPRLERYWRIGRRYLPLWLRDYGDSRVFKE
;
A
#
# COMPACT_ATOMS: atom_id res chain seq x y z
N MET A 1 -18.86 35.06 -5.80
CA MET A 1 -20.02 34.21 -6.16
C MET A 1 -19.61 32.81 -6.63
N HIS A 2 -18.56 32.64 -7.46
CA HIS A 2 -18.18 31.36 -8.08
C HIS A 2 -17.71 30.24 -7.13
N LEU A 3 -17.06 30.58 -6.02
CA LEU A 3 -16.62 29.57 -5.04
C LEU A 3 -17.81 28.92 -4.28
N ARG A 4 -18.93 29.64 -4.15
CA ARG A 4 -20.14 29.10 -3.52
C ARG A 4 -20.86 28.11 -4.44
N SER A 5 -20.87 28.37 -5.76
CA SER A 5 -21.44 27.42 -6.72
C SER A 5 -20.61 26.15 -6.84
N LEU A 6 -19.27 26.25 -6.83
CA LEU A 6 -18.39 25.07 -6.88
C LEU A 6 -18.52 24.18 -5.63
N ARG A 7 -18.65 24.79 -4.43
CA ARG A 7 -18.91 24.02 -3.20
C ARG A 7 -20.29 23.36 -3.21
N ALA A 8 -21.31 24.05 -3.71
CA ALA A 8 -22.65 23.48 -3.85
C ALA A 8 -22.69 22.33 -4.87
N GLU A 9 -21.92 22.40 -5.95
CA GLU A 9 -21.82 21.34 -6.94
C GLU A 9 -21.08 20.11 -6.39
N LYS A 10 -19.97 20.31 -5.66
CA LYS A 10 -19.28 19.21 -4.97
C LYS A 10 -20.19 18.52 -3.96
N ALA A 11 -20.91 19.28 -3.12
CA ALA A 11 -21.85 18.72 -2.15
C ALA A 11 -23.00 17.92 -2.81
N ARG A 12 -23.45 18.33 -4.01
CA ARG A 12 -24.46 17.57 -4.78
C ARG A 12 -23.91 16.26 -5.33
N LYS A 13 -22.68 16.26 -5.85
CA LYS A 13 -22.01 15.05 -6.38
C LYS A 13 -21.71 14.05 -5.27
N GLU A 14 -21.25 14.53 -4.12
CA GLU A 14 -20.99 13.70 -2.94
C GLU A 14 -22.29 13.05 -2.41
N LYS A 15 -23.37 13.83 -2.32
CA LYS A 15 -24.69 13.30 -1.92
C LYS A 15 -25.25 12.28 -2.92
N ALA A 16 -25.01 12.46 -4.22
CA ALA A 16 -25.40 11.49 -5.23
C ALA A 16 -24.63 10.16 -5.09
N SER A 17 -23.31 10.24 -4.87
CA SER A 17 -22.47 9.06 -4.64
C SER A 17 -22.88 8.29 -3.38
N GLN A 18 -23.18 8.99 -2.28
CA GLN A 18 -23.66 8.33 -1.04
C GLN A 18 -24.99 7.59 -1.24
N LEU A 19 -25.92 8.16 -2.03
CA LEU A 19 -27.19 7.49 -2.33
C LEU A 19 -27.01 6.25 -3.21
N GLU A 20 -26.04 6.27 -4.12
CA GLU A 20 -25.71 5.13 -4.97
C GLU A 20 -25.07 3.99 -4.16
N ILE A 21 -24.19 4.32 -3.21
CA ILE A 21 -23.63 3.35 -2.26
C ILE A 21 -24.74 2.73 -1.41
N GLN A 22 -25.67 3.53 -0.88
CA GLN A 22 -26.81 2.99 -0.12
C GLN A 22 -27.73 2.12 -0.97
N ARG A 23 -27.94 2.47 -2.25
CA ARG A 23 -28.75 1.67 -3.16
C ARG A 23 -28.07 0.33 -3.45
N LYS A 24 -26.78 0.34 -3.72
CA LYS A 24 -25.99 -0.86 -3.98
C LYS A 24 -25.92 -1.77 -2.75
N TRP A 25 -25.70 -1.18 -1.57
CA TRP A 25 -25.78 -1.94 -0.31
C TRP A 25 -27.15 -2.58 -0.11
N LYS A 26 -28.25 -1.89 -0.44
CA LYS A 26 -29.61 -2.48 -0.39
C LYS A 26 -29.85 -3.55 -1.44
N GLU A 27 -29.28 -3.44 -2.63
CA GLU A 27 -29.37 -4.47 -3.68
C GLU A 27 -28.55 -5.71 -3.29
N ASP A 28 -27.37 -5.53 -2.71
CA ASP A 28 -26.47 -6.62 -2.30
C ASP A 28 -26.94 -7.32 -1.01
N ASN A 29 -27.62 -6.60 -0.08
CA ASN A 29 -28.22 -7.16 1.14
C ASN A 29 -29.72 -7.50 1.00
N ALA A 30 -30.32 -7.30 -0.16
CA ALA A 30 -31.65 -7.83 -0.42
C ALA A 30 -31.55 -9.35 -0.61
N GLU A 31 -31.67 -10.10 0.50
CA GLU A 31 -31.93 -11.54 0.44
C GLU A 31 -33.09 -11.80 -0.55
N PRO A 32 -32.98 -12.80 -1.45
CA PRO A 32 -34.08 -13.15 -2.32
C PRO A 32 -35.26 -13.54 -1.43
N ALA A 33 -36.34 -12.75 -1.51
CA ALA A 33 -37.57 -13.05 -0.79
C ALA A 33 -37.94 -14.52 -1.03
N PRO A 34 -38.24 -15.31 0.03
CA PRO A 34 -38.72 -16.67 -0.16
C PRO A 34 -39.96 -16.58 -1.04
N VAL A 35 -39.90 -17.25 -2.19
CA VAL A 35 -41.05 -17.44 -3.07
C VAL A 35 -42.06 -18.24 -2.24
N GLU A 36 -43.02 -17.56 -1.62
CA GLU A 36 -44.18 -18.20 -1.02
C GLU A 36 -44.96 -18.86 -2.15
N ASP A 37 -44.73 -20.16 -2.34
CA ASP A 37 -45.61 -21.04 -3.08
C ASP A 37 -46.99 -21.02 -2.41
N ASP A 38 -47.87 -20.15 -2.93
CA ASP A 38 -49.25 -19.96 -2.51
C ASP A 38 -50.10 -21.15 -3.01
N ALA A 39 -49.85 -22.34 -2.45
CA ALA A 39 -50.68 -23.52 -2.63
C ALA A 39 -51.78 -23.57 -1.56
N LYS A 40 -52.70 -22.59 -1.57
CA LYS A 40 -53.99 -22.69 -0.86
C LYS A 40 -54.90 -23.71 -1.57
N SER A 41 -54.68 -25.01 -1.32
CA SER A 41 -55.65 -26.05 -1.68
C SER A 41 -56.60 -26.33 -0.51
N LYS A 42 -57.89 -26.38 -0.85
CA LYS A 42 -59.04 -26.33 0.04
C LYS A 42 -59.15 -27.53 0.97
N LYS A 43 -59.39 -27.23 2.24
CA LYS A 43 -59.95 -28.13 3.26
C LYS A 43 -61.44 -28.41 2.97
N LYS A 44 -61.80 -29.70 2.80
CA LYS A 44 -63.00 -30.41 3.33
C LYS A 44 -63.52 -31.51 2.39
N ARG A 45 -63.31 -32.79 2.77
CA ARG A 45 -64.34 -33.84 3.05
C ARG A 45 -63.74 -35.26 2.97
N LYS A 46 -63.93 -36.06 4.03
CA LYS A 46 -63.88 -37.54 4.09
C LYS A 46 -65.26 -38.12 3.64
N PRO A 47 -65.53 -39.46 3.56
CA PRO A 47 -64.71 -40.67 3.86
C PRO A 47 -64.78 -41.87 2.85
N ALA A 48 -63.91 -42.85 3.09
CA ALA A 48 -64.01 -44.33 2.94
C ALA A 48 -64.32 -45.01 1.58
N GLU A 49 -63.38 -45.85 1.10
CA GLU A 49 -63.57 -47.30 0.98
C GLU A 49 -62.25 -48.03 0.66
N GLU A 50 -62.24 -49.33 0.95
CA GLU A 50 -61.12 -50.25 1.04
C GLU A 50 -60.47 -50.60 -0.32
N SER A 51 -59.15 -50.79 -0.33
CA SER A 51 -58.51 -51.99 -0.93
C SER A 51 -56.97 -51.88 -0.86
N LYS A 52 -56.37 -52.84 -0.15
CA LYS A 52 -55.04 -53.40 -0.45
C LYS A 52 -55.23 -54.42 -1.60
N PRO A 53 -54.20 -54.83 -2.38
CA PRO A 53 -52.82 -54.99 -1.91
C PRO A 53 -51.68 -54.61 -2.89
N SER A 54 -50.49 -54.42 -2.32
CA SER A 54 -49.21 -55.00 -2.75
C SER A 54 -48.84 -54.95 -4.25
N ALA A 55 -48.07 -53.93 -4.62
CA ALA A 55 -47.09 -54.02 -5.71
C ALA A 55 -45.85 -53.20 -5.31
N GLU A 56 -45.02 -53.80 -4.47
CA GLU A 56 -43.67 -53.32 -4.14
C GLU A 56 -42.78 -53.52 -5.37
N LYS A 57 -42.91 -52.61 -6.32
CA LYS A 57 -42.02 -52.47 -7.46
C LYS A 57 -40.85 -51.60 -6.97
N ASN A 58 -39.71 -52.24 -6.74
CA ASN A 58 -38.44 -51.59 -6.46
C ASN A 58 -38.10 -50.59 -7.58
N GLN A 59 -38.56 -49.34 -7.43
CA GLN A 59 -37.98 -48.16 -8.07
C GLN A 59 -37.07 -47.51 -7.05
N ALA A 60 -35.88 -48.09 -6.91
CA ALA A 60 -34.75 -47.52 -6.21
C ALA A 60 -33.56 -47.37 -7.17
N GLU A 61 -33.81 -46.90 -8.39
CA GLU A 61 -32.78 -46.43 -9.30
C GLU A 61 -33.35 -45.25 -10.10
N GLU A 62 -33.13 -44.02 -9.63
CA GLU A 62 -32.85 -42.86 -10.50
C GLU A 62 -32.66 -41.51 -9.77
N ASN A 63 -32.72 -41.43 -8.44
CA ASN A 63 -32.50 -40.15 -7.74
C ASN A 63 -31.06 -39.95 -7.26
N GLY A 64 -30.10 -39.89 -8.19
CA GLY A 64 -28.69 -39.62 -7.83
C GLY A 64 -27.77 -39.03 -8.90
N ALA A 65 -28.25 -38.73 -10.11
CA ALA A 65 -27.40 -38.27 -11.21
C ALA A 65 -27.04 -36.76 -11.16
N ALA A 66 -27.71 -35.97 -10.33
CA ALA A 66 -27.50 -34.52 -10.31
C ALA A 66 -26.33 -34.05 -9.40
N GLY A 67 -25.81 -34.91 -8.52
CA GLY A 67 -24.79 -34.53 -7.51
C GLY A 67 -23.34 -34.85 -7.89
N THR A 68 -23.09 -35.63 -8.94
CA THR A 68 -21.72 -36.08 -9.31
C THR A 68 -21.06 -35.24 -10.40
N SER A 69 -21.75 -34.21 -10.90
CA SER A 69 -21.32 -33.37 -12.05
C SER A 69 -20.03 -32.59 -11.81
N THR A 70 -19.64 -32.34 -10.56
CA THR A 70 -18.44 -31.56 -10.20
C THR A 70 -17.21 -32.44 -9.94
N LEU A 71 -17.36 -33.77 -9.86
CA LEU A 71 -16.25 -34.68 -9.62
C LEU A 71 -15.47 -34.95 -10.91
N SER A 72 -14.14 -35.05 -10.80
CA SER A 72 -13.27 -35.46 -11.91
C SER A 72 -13.67 -36.84 -12.44
N PRO A 73 -13.47 -37.13 -13.74
CA PRO A 73 -13.85 -38.41 -14.35
C PRO A 73 -13.26 -39.61 -13.60
N GLU A 74 -12.00 -39.51 -13.17
CA GLU A 74 -11.29 -40.54 -12.39
C GLU A 74 -11.93 -40.77 -11.01
N LYS A 75 -12.34 -39.71 -10.29
CA LYS A 75 -13.05 -39.84 -9.00
C LYS A 75 -14.42 -40.51 -9.16
N ARG A 76 -15.08 -40.32 -10.31
CA ARG A 76 -16.35 -41.03 -10.61
C ARG A 76 -16.11 -42.51 -10.86
N GLU A 77 -15.02 -42.87 -11.53
CA GLU A 77 -14.64 -44.26 -11.78
C GLU A 77 -14.23 -44.97 -10.49
N GLU A 78 -13.47 -44.31 -9.61
CA GLU A 78 -13.14 -44.82 -8.27
C GLU A 78 -14.41 -45.17 -7.48
N LEU A 79 -15.40 -44.26 -7.43
CA LEU A 79 -16.66 -44.48 -6.72
C LEU A 79 -17.48 -45.64 -7.32
N LYS A 80 -17.47 -45.81 -8.64
CA LYS A 80 -18.15 -46.94 -9.31
C LYS A 80 -17.49 -48.26 -8.97
N LEU A 81 -16.15 -48.32 -8.97
CA LEU A 81 -15.40 -49.52 -8.64
C LEU A 81 -15.55 -49.87 -7.14
N LEU A 82 -15.54 -48.87 -6.25
CA LEU A 82 -15.81 -49.06 -4.83
C LEU A 82 -17.23 -49.61 -4.58
N LYS A 83 -18.23 -49.14 -5.32
CA LYS A 83 -19.60 -49.68 -5.22
C LYS A 83 -19.64 -51.16 -5.64
N LYS A 84 -18.98 -51.51 -6.75
CA LYS A 84 -18.88 -52.90 -7.22
C LYS A 84 -18.14 -53.79 -6.21
N LEU A 85 -17.07 -53.29 -5.60
CA LEU A 85 -16.27 -54.03 -4.61
C LEU A 85 -17.10 -54.32 -3.35
N ARG A 86 -17.88 -53.33 -2.86
CA ARG A 86 -18.83 -53.53 -1.75
C ARG A 86 -19.91 -54.57 -2.08
N GLU A 87 -20.44 -54.57 -3.30
CA GLU A 87 -21.40 -55.60 -3.74
C GLU A 87 -20.76 -57.01 -3.71
N VAL A 88 -19.50 -57.14 -4.14
CA VAL A 88 -18.77 -58.41 -4.09
C VAL A 88 -18.45 -58.85 -2.66
N GLU A 89 -18.09 -57.93 -1.77
CA GLU A 89 -17.89 -58.22 -0.33
C GLU A 89 -19.17 -58.74 0.34
N VAL A 90 -20.34 -58.23 -0.04
CA VAL A 90 -21.62 -58.75 0.45
C VAL A 90 -21.84 -60.19 -0.02
N ILE A 91 -21.50 -60.49 -1.29
CA ILE A 91 -21.59 -61.86 -1.83
C ILE A 91 -20.59 -62.79 -1.13
N GLU A 92 -19.37 -62.33 -0.85
CA GLU A 92 -18.36 -63.09 -0.11
C GLU A 92 -18.82 -63.43 1.31
N LYS A 93 -19.47 -62.49 2.00
CA LYS A 93 -20.08 -62.76 3.32
C LYS A 93 -21.16 -63.82 3.25
N VAL A 94 -22.02 -63.78 2.24
CA VAL A 94 -23.05 -64.81 2.00
C VAL A 94 -22.42 -66.19 1.76
N LEU A 95 -21.28 -66.25 1.05
CA LEU A 95 -20.51 -67.49 0.87
C LEU A 95 -19.90 -67.99 2.18
N GLN A 96 -19.34 -67.08 3.00
CA GLN A 96 -18.79 -67.40 4.33
C GLN A 96 -19.86 -67.89 5.30
N GLU A 97 -21.09 -67.41 5.17
CA GLU A 97 -22.27 -67.91 5.90
C GLU A 97 -22.73 -69.31 5.43
N GLY A 98 -22.05 -69.92 4.45
CA GLY A 98 -22.32 -71.28 3.96
C GLY A 98 -23.53 -71.39 3.02
N LYS A 99 -24.05 -70.27 2.51
CA LYS A 99 -25.17 -70.27 1.57
C LYS A 99 -24.68 -70.61 0.15
N GLN A 100 -25.46 -71.38 -0.59
CA GLN A 100 -25.17 -71.62 -2.01
C GLN A 100 -25.34 -70.31 -2.79
N LEU A 101 -24.27 -69.90 -3.47
CA LEU A 101 -24.29 -68.77 -4.39
C LEU A 101 -24.88 -69.17 -5.74
N ASP A 102 -25.70 -68.27 -6.27
CA ASP A 102 -26.19 -68.35 -7.64
C ASP A 102 -25.01 -68.25 -8.64
N PRO A 103 -25.08 -68.92 -9.82
CA PRO A 103 -24.05 -68.81 -10.85
C PRO A 103 -23.57 -67.38 -11.17
N PRO A 104 -24.45 -66.36 -11.35
CA PRO A 104 -24.01 -64.98 -11.58
C PRO A 104 -23.30 -64.33 -10.38
N GLN A 105 -23.54 -64.79 -9.16
CA GLN A 105 -22.84 -64.27 -7.97
C GLN A 105 -21.41 -64.82 -7.88
N ARG A 106 -21.18 -66.06 -8.35
CA ARG A 106 -19.83 -66.64 -8.44
C ARG A 106 -18.97 -65.90 -9.46
N GLU A 107 -19.50 -65.60 -10.64
CA GLU A 107 -18.79 -64.80 -11.65
C GLU A 107 -18.42 -63.40 -11.13
N LYS A 108 -19.29 -62.77 -10.32
CA LYS A 108 -18.97 -61.48 -9.67
C LYS A 108 -17.83 -61.60 -8.66
N LEU A 109 -17.77 -62.70 -7.92
CA LEU A 109 -16.70 -63.00 -6.96
C LEU A 109 -15.37 -63.27 -7.66
N GLU A 110 -15.38 -63.98 -8.79
CA GLU A 110 -14.17 -64.24 -9.60
C GLU A 110 -13.57 -62.93 -10.12
N ARG A 111 -14.41 -61.95 -10.47
CA ARG A 111 -13.98 -60.61 -10.92
C ARG A 111 -13.51 -59.69 -9.79
N LYS A 112 -13.47 -60.14 -8.53
CA LYS A 112 -13.04 -59.32 -7.38
C LYS A 112 -11.62 -58.78 -7.57
N ALA A 113 -10.69 -59.64 -7.96
CA ALA A 113 -9.29 -59.28 -8.18
C ALA A 113 -9.14 -58.25 -9.31
N ASP A 114 -9.92 -58.38 -10.38
CA ASP A 114 -9.92 -57.42 -11.49
C ASP A 114 -10.45 -56.04 -11.05
N ILE A 115 -11.50 -56.01 -10.23
CA ILE A 115 -12.07 -54.77 -9.68
C ILE A 115 -11.07 -54.10 -8.73
N GLU A 116 -10.37 -54.87 -7.87
CA GLU A 116 -9.33 -54.37 -6.97
C GLU A 116 -8.13 -53.81 -7.74
N ALA A 117 -7.68 -54.51 -8.78
CA ALA A 117 -6.59 -54.05 -9.65
C ALA A 117 -6.94 -52.74 -10.36
N ALA A 118 -8.13 -52.65 -10.95
CA ALA A 118 -8.62 -51.43 -11.59
C ALA A 118 -8.74 -50.26 -10.59
N LEU A 119 -9.11 -50.54 -9.33
CA LEU A 119 -9.19 -49.52 -8.28
C LEU A 119 -7.80 -48.99 -7.90
N GLN A 120 -6.78 -49.85 -7.84
CA GLN A 120 -5.41 -49.41 -7.60
C GLN A 120 -4.86 -48.59 -8.76
N GLU A 121 -5.18 -48.94 -9.99
CA GLU A 121 -4.77 -48.18 -11.18
C GLU A 121 -5.36 -46.77 -11.18
N VAL A 122 -6.67 -46.62 -10.93
CA VAL A 122 -7.32 -45.32 -10.82
C VAL A 122 -6.73 -44.48 -9.68
N LYS A 123 -6.39 -45.09 -8.55
CA LYS A 123 -5.74 -44.39 -7.43
C LYS A 123 -4.33 -43.91 -7.76
N ARG A 124 -3.56 -44.67 -8.54
CA ARG A 124 -2.24 -44.25 -9.02
C ARG A 124 -2.37 -43.07 -9.98
N ALA A 125 -3.30 -43.14 -10.94
CA ALA A 125 -3.56 -42.06 -11.87
C ALA A 125 -3.95 -40.76 -11.14
N LEU A 126 -4.83 -40.84 -10.14
CA LEU A 126 -5.21 -39.69 -9.31
C LEU A 126 -4.02 -39.10 -8.54
N ALA A 127 -3.16 -39.93 -7.98
CA ALA A 127 -1.97 -39.47 -7.26
C ALA A 127 -0.98 -38.77 -8.20
N GLU A 128 -0.75 -39.30 -9.40
CA GLU A 128 0.11 -38.68 -10.42
C GLU A 128 -0.45 -37.33 -10.89
N MET A 129 -1.77 -37.24 -11.07
CA MET A 129 -2.45 -36.00 -11.43
C MET A 129 -2.37 -34.94 -10.33
N GLU A 130 -2.53 -35.35 -9.06
CA GLU A 130 -2.40 -34.44 -7.91
C GLU A 130 -0.94 -33.96 -7.73
N GLU A 131 0.06 -34.82 -7.94
CA GLU A 131 1.47 -34.42 -7.91
C GLU A 131 1.84 -33.48 -9.07
N ALA A 132 1.34 -33.74 -10.28
CA ALA A 132 1.52 -32.87 -11.42
C ALA A 132 0.87 -31.49 -11.19
N ALA A 133 -0.35 -31.47 -10.64
CA ALA A 133 -1.03 -30.23 -10.28
C ALA A 133 -0.28 -29.46 -9.18
N ALA A 134 0.26 -30.15 -8.17
CA ALA A 134 1.06 -29.54 -7.12
C ALA A 134 2.35 -28.91 -7.67
N LYS A 135 3.03 -29.58 -8.61
CA LYS A 135 4.22 -29.03 -9.30
C LYS A 135 3.88 -27.75 -10.07
N VAL A 136 2.80 -27.77 -10.86
CA VAL A 136 2.35 -26.58 -11.61
C VAL A 136 1.97 -25.44 -10.66
N ALA A 137 1.29 -25.75 -9.55
CA ALA A 137 0.93 -24.74 -8.55
C ALA A 137 2.18 -24.14 -7.87
N ALA A 138 3.19 -24.96 -7.56
CA ALA A 138 4.45 -24.49 -6.99
C ALA A 138 5.24 -23.60 -7.96
N GLU A 139 5.32 -23.97 -9.24
CA GLU A 139 5.96 -23.16 -10.27
C GLU A 139 5.23 -21.83 -10.49
N ALA A 140 3.88 -21.85 -10.50
CA ALA A 140 3.07 -20.65 -10.60
C ALA A 140 3.26 -19.73 -9.38
N ALA A 141 3.29 -20.29 -8.17
CA ALA A 141 3.55 -19.53 -6.95
C ALA A 141 4.95 -18.90 -6.95
N ALA A 142 5.97 -19.64 -7.39
CA ALA A 142 7.33 -19.12 -7.53
C ALA A 142 7.41 -18.01 -8.59
N ALA A 143 6.69 -18.14 -9.71
CA ALA A 143 6.63 -17.10 -10.74
C ALA A 143 5.94 -15.83 -10.24
N VAL A 144 4.86 -15.96 -9.45
CA VAL A 144 4.18 -14.82 -8.81
C VAL A 144 5.10 -14.13 -7.80
N ALA A 145 5.80 -14.89 -6.95
CA ALA A 145 6.75 -14.33 -6.00
C ALA A 145 7.90 -13.59 -6.70
N ALA A 146 8.44 -14.14 -7.79
CA ALA A 146 9.47 -13.48 -8.59
C ALA A 146 8.95 -12.20 -9.27
N ALA A 147 7.71 -12.21 -9.76
CA ALA A 147 7.08 -11.02 -10.34
C ALA A 147 6.85 -9.92 -9.29
N GLN A 148 6.42 -10.29 -8.08
CA GLN A 148 6.25 -9.37 -6.95
C GLN A 148 7.60 -8.77 -6.53
N ALA A 149 8.63 -9.59 -6.35
CA ALA A 149 9.98 -9.12 -6.02
C ALA A 149 10.53 -8.14 -7.07
N LYS A 150 10.26 -8.38 -8.36
CA LYS A 150 10.65 -7.47 -9.43
C LYS A 150 9.87 -6.15 -9.38
N ALA A 151 8.58 -6.19 -9.08
CA ALA A 151 7.75 -4.99 -8.95
C ALA A 151 8.19 -4.13 -7.75
N GLU A 152 8.51 -4.77 -6.62
CA GLU A 152 9.02 -4.08 -5.43
C GLU A 152 10.40 -3.45 -5.69
N ALA A 153 11.31 -4.16 -6.38
CA ALA A 153 12.60 -3.61 -6.76
C ALA A 153 12.47 -2.42 -7.72
N GLU A 154 11.53 -2.45 -8.67
CA GLU A 154 11.28 -1.32 -9.57
C GLU A 154 10.68 -0.12 -8.81
N ALA A 155 9.78 -0.36 -7.86
CA ALA A 155 9.21 0.68 -7.02
C ALA A 155 10.28 1.34 -6.12
N ALA A 156 11.16 0.54 -5.53
CA ALA A 156 12.28 1.05 -4.73
C ALA A 156 13.25 1.89 -5.56
N ALA A 157 13.60 1.45 -6.78
CA ALA A 157 14.46 2.20 -7.69
C ALA A 157 13.84 3.55 -8.10
N LYS A 158 12.51 3.59 -8.34
CA LYS A 158 11.80 4.85 -8.64
C LYS A 158 11.79 5.79 -7.45
N ALA A 159 11.58 5.28 -6.24
CA ALA A 159 11.61 6.08 -5.02
C ALA A 159 12.98 6.71 -4.79
N GLN A 160 14.07 5.95 -4.95
CA GLN A 160 15.44 6.46 -4.86
C GLN A 160 15.72 7.53 -5.92
N ALA A 161 15.34 7.30 -7.17
CA ALA A 161 15.50 8.30 -8.22
C ALA A 161 14.71 9.60 -7.98
N GLU A 162 13.52 9.50 -7.37
CA GLU A 162 12.73 10.67 -6.98
C GLU A 162 13.38 11.44 -5.81
N GLU A 163 13.92 10.73 -4.83
CA GLU A 163 14.65 11.32 -3.71
C GLU A 163 15.90 12.07 -4.19
N GLU A 164 16.73 11.43 -5.02
CA GLU A 164 17.91 12.07 -5.64
C GLU A 164 17.52 13.31 -6.47
N ALA A 165 16.40 13.24 -7.22
CA ALA A 165 15.91 14.38 -7.97
C ALA A 165 15.46 15.54 -7.07
N ARG A 166 14.85 15.23 -5.90
CA ARG A 166 14.46 16.23 -4.90
C ARG A 166 15.67 16.86 -4.23
N GLU A 167 16.68 16.07 -3.87
CA GLU A 167 17.93 16.57 -3.31
C GLU A 167 18.68 17.45 -4.30
N ALA A 168 18.78 17.04 -5.57
CA ALA A 168 19.39 17.84 -6.62
C ALA A 168 18.63 19.17 -6.86
N ALA A 169 17.29 19.15 -6.78
CA ALA A 169 16.47 20.36 -6.87
C ALA A 169 16.67 21.28 -5.65
N ALA A 170 16.75 20.73 -4.45
CA ALA A 170 17.03 21.47 -3.22
C ALA A 170 18.42 22.11 -3.25
N ALA A 171 19.44 21.39 -3.71
CA ALA A 171 20.80 21.89 -3.86
C ALA A 171 20.87 23.06 -4.87
N LYS A 172 20.16 22.95 -6.01
CA LYS A 172 20.06 24.04 -6.99
C LYS A 172 19.36 25.27 -6.40
N ALA A 173 18.28 25.08 -5.66
CA ALA A 173 17.57 26.18 -5.01
C ALA A 173 18.43 26.86 -3.94
N ALA A 174 19.21 26.09 -3.17
CA ALA A 174 20.15 26.63 -2.20
C ALA A 174 21.29 27.43 -2.86
N ALA A 175 21.84 26.94 -3.98
CA ALA A 175 22.85 27.65 -4.75
C ALA A 175 22.32 28.97 -5.34
N GLU A 176 21.11 28.97 -5.92
CA GLU A 176 20.47 30.18 -6.44
C GLU A 176 20.17 31.20 -5.32
N ALA A 177 19.77 30.74 -4.14
CA ALA A 177 19.56 31.60 -2.98
C ALA A 177 20.88 32.24 -2.51
N ALA A 178 21.97 31.47 -2.44
CA ALA A 178 23.29 31.98 -2.09
C ALA A 178 23.80 33.02 -3.11
N GLU A 179 23.61 32.77 -4.40
CA GLU A 179 23.97 33.71 -5.47
C GLU A 179 23.18 35.04 -5.36
N ARG A 180 21.88 34.97 -5.04
CA ARG A 180 21.06 36.16 -4.80
C ARG A 180 21.55 36.97 -3.60
N GLU A 181 21.87 36.30 -2.50
CA GLU A 181 22.39 36.97 -1.31
C GLU A 181 23.73 37.65 -1.60
N GLN A 182 24.62 37.01 -2.37
CA GLN A 182 25.89 37.60 -2.77
C GLN A 182 25.68 38.83 -3.66
N ARG A 183 24.79 38.77 -4.65
CA ARG A 183 24.44 39.92 -5.49
C ARG A 183 23.87 41.09 -4.68
N GLU A 184 23.03 40.80 -3.69
CA GLU A 184 22.48 41.84 -2.81
C GLU A 184 23.56 42.49 -1.95
N LYS A 185 24.53 41.72 -1.44
CA LYS A 185 25.71 42.25 -0.74
C LYS A 185 26.55 43.14 -1.66
N ASP A 186 26.89 42.66 -2.85
CA ASP A 186 27.67 43.43 -3.83
C ASP A 186 26.97 44.74 -4.22
N GLU A 187 25.64 44.74 -4.34
CA GLU A 187 24.86 45.94 -4.63
C GLU A 187 24.88 46.93 -3.45
N ARG A 188 24.77 46.45 -2.21
CA ARG A 188 24.90 47.29 -1.00
C ARG A 188 26.28 47.92 -0.90
N ASP A 189 27.35 47.15 -1.12
CA ASP A 189 28.72 47.64 -1.06
C ASP A 189 28.99 48.69 -2.15
N ARG A 190 28.47 48.48 -3.37
CA ARG A 190 28.53 49.48 -4.44
C ARG A 190 27.76 50.75 -4.09
N ALA A 191 26.58 50.63 -3.49
CA ALA A 191 25.77 51.77 -3.07
C ALA A 191 26.47 52.57 -1.96
N GLU A 192 27.08 51.89 -0.99
CA GLU A 192 27.86 52.51 0.09
C GLU A 192 29.09 53.23 -0.47
N ALA A 193 29.85 52.58 -1.35
CA ALA A 193 31.01 53.19 -2.01
C ALA A 193 30.61 54.44 -2.82
N ALA A 194 29.50 54.38 -3.56
CA ALA A 194 28.98 55.53 -4.30
C ALA A 194 28.54 56.68 -3.37
N ALA A 195 27.94 56.38 -2.22
CA ALA A 195 27.57 57.38 -1.21
C ALA A 195 28.81 58.03 -0.57
N ALA A 196 29.85 57.25 -0.27
CA ALA A 196 31.13 57.75 0.23
C ALA A 196 31.81 58.66 -0.80
N ALA A 197 31.83 58.27 -2.08
CA ALA A 197 32.38 59.08 -3.16
C ALA A 197 31.64 60.43 -3.32
N ARG A 198 30.30 60.44 -3.21
CA ARG A 198 29.50 61.68 -3.21
C ARG A 198 29.86 62.60 -2.05
N LYS A 199 30.01 62.06 -0.83
CA LYS A 199 30.44 62.84 0.35
C LYS A 199 31.85 63.41 0.16
N ALA A 200 32.78 62.61 -0.37
CA ALA A 200 34.14 63.08 -0.66
C ALA A 200 34.15 64.19 -1.72
N ALA A 201 33.34 64.06 -2.78
CA ALA A 201 33.17 65.09 -3.80
C ALA A 201 32.56 66.39 -3.24
N GLU A 202 31.58 66.29 -2.34
CA GLU A 202 31.00 67.46 -1.66
C GLU A 202 32.03 68.19 -0.79
N VAL A 203 32.85 67.44 -0.03
CA VAL A 203 33.94 68.01 0.77
C VAL A 203 34.98 68.69 -0.13
N ALA A 204 35.38 68.06 -1.23
CA ALA A 204 36.32 68.62 -2.19
C ALA A 204 35.76 69.88 -2.87
N ALA A 205 34.47 69.92 -3.21
CA ALA A 205 33.80 71.09 -3.75
C ALA A 205 33.80 72.27 -2.76
N LYS A 206 33.47 72.02 -1.48
CA LYS A 206 33.54 73.04 -0.42
C LYS A 206 34.95 73.56 -0.20
N GLN A 207 35.97 72.70 -0.26
CA GLN A 207 37.37 73.13 -0.17
C GLN A 207 37.78 74.01 -1.35
N LYS A 208 37.36 73.67 -2.58
CA LYS A 208 37.59 74.51 -3.77
C LYS A 208 36.91 75.87 -3.64
N GLU A 209 35.67 75.92 -3.16
CA GLU A 209 34.95 77.17 -2.91
C GLU A 209 35.68 78.05 -1.88
N LEU A 210 36.16 77.46 -0.77
CA LEU A 210 36.95 78.17 0.23
C LEU A 210 38.27 78.72 -0.33
N MET A 211 38.95 77.95 -1.20
CA MET A 211 40.17 78.42 -1.88
C MET A 211 39.88 79.55 -2.86
N GLN A 212 38.81 79.45 -3.66
CA GLN A 212 38.40 80.52 -4.57
C GLN A 212 38.02 81.81 -3.83
N MET A 213 37.33 81.71 -2.68
CA MET A 213 37.04 82.89 -1.85
C MET A 213 38.32 83.51 -1.26
N ALA A 214 39.34 82.70 -0.96
CA ALA A 214 40.63 83.20 -0.49
C ALA A 214 41.41 83.91 -1.62
N GLU A 215 41.40 83.37 -2.84
CA GLU A 215 42.04 83.96 -4.03
C GLU A 215 41.35 85.24 -4.52
N ALA A 216 40.02 85.30 -4.43
CA ALA A 216 39.22 86.47 -4.83
C ALA A 216 39.45 87.72 -3.95
N GLY A 217 40.36 87.67 -2.98
CA GLY A 217 40.88 88.87 -2.32
C GLY A 217 39.89 89.56 -1.40
N VAL A 218 38.91 88.85 -0.84
CA VAL A 218 38.05 89.37 0.23
C VAL A 218 38.85 89.45 1.55
N GLY A 219 39.71 90.47 1.64
CA GLY A 219 40.19 91.05 2.90
C GLY A 219 41.12 90.18 3.76
N ALA A 220 42.33 89.91 3.27
CA ALA A 220 43.43 89.30 4.03
C ALA A 220 43.84 90.07 5.32
N GLY A 221 43.26 91.25 5.60
CA GLY A 221 43.61 92.08 6.76
C GLY A 221 42.90 91.75 8.09
N ARG A 222 41.76 91.02 8.11
CA ARG A 222 40.99 90.81 9.37
C ARG A 222 40.56 89.37 9.69
N LEU A 223 40.86 88.39 8.84
CA LEU A 223 40.45 86.98 9.03
C LEU A 223 41.45 86.12 9.85
N SER A 224 42.58 86.70 10.27
CA SER A 224 43.77 85.97 10.73
C SER A 224 43.66 85.19 12.06
N LYS A 225 42.77 85.55 13.01
CA LYS A 225 42.73 84.87 14.33
C LYS A 225 41.64 83.79 14.48
N ARG A 226 40.40 84.05 14.05
CA ARG A 226 39.31 83.07 14.20
C ARG A 226 39.44 81.89 13.24
N MET A 227 39.84 82.13 11.99
CA MET A 227 40.06 81.04 11.05
C MET A 227 41.27 80.20 11.43
N LYS A 228 42.39 80.76 11.91
CA LYS A 228 43.51 79.95 12.42
C LYS A 228 43.10 79.05 13.59
N LYS A 229 42.23 79.54 14.50
CA LYS A 229 41.70 78.72 15.61
C LYS A 229 40.79 77.59 15.12
N ASN A 230 39.95 77.86 14.12
CA ASN A 230 39.06 76.84 13.54
C ASN A 230 39.84 75.83 12.68
N LEU A 231 40.90 76.25 11.99
CA LEU A 231 41.76 75.37 11.20
C LEU A 231 42.62 74.46 12.10
N ALA A 232 43.07 74.97 13.25
CA ALA A 232 43.73 74.17 14.28
C ALA A 232 42.76 73.18 14.96
N ALA A 233 41.50 73.55 15.16
CA ALA A 233 40.48 72.64 15.68
C ALA A 233 40.13 71.55 14.65
N ALA A 234 40.00 71.89 13.37
CA ALA A 234 39.76 70.94 12.29
C ALA A 234 40.92 69.95 12.10
N LYS A 235 42.18 70.40 12.23
CA LYS A 235 43.36 69.52 12.27
C LYS A 235 43.43 68.62 13.51
N LYS A 236 42.71 68.95 14.58
CA LYS A 236 42.65 68.12 15.80
C LYS A 236 41.52 67.09 15.74
N THR A 237 40.47 67.33 14.94
CA THR A 237 39.36 66.40 14.71
C THR A 237 39.58 65.47 13.52
N VAL A 238 40.37 65.89 12.54
CA VAL A 238 40.99 64.99 11.56
C VAL A 238 42.24 64.45 12.25
N GLY A 239 42.05 63.44 13.08
CA GLY A 239 43.08 62.90 13.97
C GLY A 239 44.40 62.64 13.25
N GLU A 240 45.46 62.86 14.01
CA GLU A 240 46.84 62.43 13.79
C GLU A 240 46.98 60.89 13.82
N ASP A 241 45.87 60.17 13.79
CA ASP A 241 45.81 58.74 13.51
C ASP A 241 45.77 58.61 11.99
N GLY A 242 46.94 58.35 11.42
CA GLY A 242 47.16 58.16 10.00
C GLY A 242 46.03 57.35 9.38
N TYR A 243 45.23 58.04 8.56
CA TYR A 243 44.44 57.40 7.52
C TYR A 243 45.44 56.90 6.47
N THR A 244 46.21 55.87 6.81
CA THR A 244 46.74 54.93 5.84
C THR A 244 45.51 54.36 5.17
N ALA A 245 45.25 54.83 3.95
CA ALA A 245 44.36 54.13 3.04
C ALA A 245 44.66 52.63 3.16
N PRO A 246 43.67 51.76 3.39
CA PRO A 246 43.92 50.33 3.29
C PRO A 246 44.52 50.10 1.91
N GLY A 247 45.77 49.63 1.91
CA GLY A 247 46.52 49.34 0.71
C GLY A 247 45.66 48.43 -0.16
N VAL A 248 45.17 48.99 -1.26
CA VAL A 248 44.86 48.20 -2.44
C VAL A 248 46.23 47.70 -2.91
N GLN A 249 46.65 46.56 -2.36
CA GLN A 249 47.71 45.76 -2.96
C GLN A 249 47.17 45.30 -4.31
N ALA A 250 47.50 46.08 -5.32
CA ALA A 250 47.38 45.72 -6.72
C ALA A 250 48.66 44.96 -7.09
N ASP A 251 48.82 43.75 -6.56
CA ASP A 251 49.82 42.77 -6.98
C ASP A 251 49.29 41.41 -6.48
N ASP A 252 48.95 40.54 -7.44
CA ASP A 252 48.48 39.15 -7.35
C ASP A 252 47.07 38.97 -7.92
N LEU A 253 47.02 38.75 -9.24
CA LEU A 253 46.12 37.85 -9.97
C LEU A 253 46.51 37.90 -11.47
N GLN A 254 47.75 37.50 -11.76
CA GLN A 254 48.13 36.90 -13.04
C GLN A 254 48.47 35.44 -12.74
N ASP A 255 47.44 34.60 -12.60
CA ASP A 255 47.59 33.16 -12.79
C ASP A 255 46.82 32.78 -14.05
N GLU A 256 47.60 32.43 -15.07
CA GLU A 256 47.12 31.80 -16.28
C GLU A 256 46.47 30.45 -15.94
N PRO A 257 45.40 30.02 -16.64
CA PRO A 257 44.94 28.65 -16.53
C PRO A 257 45.90 27.74 -17.32
N GLU A 258 46.82 27.06 -16.62
CA GLU A 258 47.55 25.94 -17.20
C GLU A 258 46.58 24.79 -17.52
N GLU A 259 46.53 24.45 -18.81
CA GLU A 259 46.07 23.17 -19.32
C GLU A 259 46.94 22.04 -18.74
N ALA A 260 46.36 21.20 -17.87
CA ALA A 260 46.85 19.85 -17.58
C ALA A 260 45.63 18.91 -17.57
N LYS A 261 45.36 18.23 -18.69
CA LYS A 261 45.79 16.85 -18.99
C LYS A 261 45.17 15.79 -18.09
N ALA A 262 44.46 14.90 -18.77
CA ALA A 262 43.95 13.63 -18.31
C ALA A 262 45.03 12.71 -17.71
N ALA A 263 44.64 12.02 -16.64
CA ALA A 263 45.04 10.70 -16.14
C ALA A 263 44.02 10.41 -15.02
N ASP A 264 43.04 9.51 -15.13
CA ASP A 264 43.16 8.04 -15.22
C ASP A 264 44.33 7.52 -14.36
N GLU A 265 44.02 7.12 -13.12
CA GLU A 265 44.48 5.86 -12.54
C GLU A 265 43.71 5.52 -11.24
N GLU A 266 43.40 4.23 -11.15
CA GLU A 266 42.61 3.52 -10.17
C GLU A 266 43.37 3.32 -8.83
N GLU A 267 42.66 3.28 -7.69
CA GLU A 267 42.97 2.45 -6.51
C GLU A 267 41.83 2.63 -5.47
N ILE A 268 40.80 1.79 -5.49
CA ILE A 268 40.54 0.68 -4.54
C ILE A 268 40.53 1.12 -3.07
N GLU A 269 39.34 1.23 -2.47
CA GLU A 269 39.13 0.65 -1.14
C GLU A 269 37.72 0.05 -1.03
N VAL A 270 37.67 -1.26 -1.24
CA VAL A 270 36.53 -2.13 -0.96
C VAL A 270 36.41 -2.23 0.56
N VAL A 271 35.45 -1.53 1.15
CA VAL A 271 35.05 -1.78 2.54
C VAL A 271 34.01 -2.89 2.55
N GLU A 272 34.51 -4.13 2.59
CA GLU A 272 33.77 -5.26 3.14
C GLU A 272 33.42 -4.96 4.60
N ARG A 273 32.14 -4.80 4.92
CA ARG A 273 31.61 -5.17 6.24
C ARG A 273 30.37 -6.03 6.09
N ARG A 274 30.59 -7.30 6.45
CA ARG A 274 29.62 -8.36 6.68
C ARG A 274 28.48 -7.94 7.62
N PRO A 275 27.34 -8.65 7.54
CA PRO A 275 26.21 -8.50 8.45
C PRO A 275 26.57 -9.12 9.81
N GLN A 276 26.13 -8.48 10.90
CA GLN A 276 26.00 -9.15 12.19
C GLN A 276 24.61 -9.76 12.30
N GLU A 277 24.61 -11.08 12.45
CA GLU A 277 23.56 -11.87 13.08
C GLU A 277 23.42 -11.50 14.57
N GLU A 278 22.28 -11.92 15.12
CA GLU A 278 21.99 -12.27 16.51
C GLU A 278 21.26 -11.27 17.43
N ALA A 279 20.41 -11.90 18.26
CA ALA A 279 19.52 -11.44 19.32
C ALA A 279 18.16 -10.90 18.84
N GLU A 280 17.07 -11.69 18.78
CA GLU A 280 16.38 -12.38 19.90
C GLU A 280 16.20 -11.51 21.15
N GLU A 281 14.97 -10.99 21.31
CA GLU A 281 14.26 -10.58 22.53
C GLU A 281 12.82 -10.29 22.02
N GLU A 282 11.81 -11.17 22.10
CA GLU A 282 11.14 -11.76 23.28
C GLU A 282 10.83 -10.75 24.40
N GLU A 283 9.68 -10.08 24.27
CA GLU A 283 8.73 -9.71 25.34
C GLU A 283 7.34 -9.84 24.68
N GLU A 284 6.49 -10.86 24.89
CA GLU A 284 5.98 -11.45 26.14
C GLU A 284 5.52 -10.39 27.17
N GLU A 285 4.39 -9.74 26.89
CA GLU A 285 3.47 -9.26 27.94
C GLU A 285 2.23 -10.17 27.97
N GLU A 286 2.40 -11.37 28.52
CA GLU A 286 1.32 -12.16 29.11
C GLU A 286 1.13 -11.77 30.60
N GLU A 287 -0.13 -11.54 30.95
CA GLU A 287 -0.76 -11.97 32.20
C GLU A 287 -0.03 -11.79 33.54
N GLU A 288 -0.37 -10.73 34.28
CA GLU A 288 -0.39 -10.78 35.74
C GLU A 288 -1.82 -10.48 36.28
N GLU A 289 -2.64 -11.54 36.37
CA GLU A 289 -3.58 -11.69 37.48
C GLU A 289 -2.81 -12.25 38.68
N GLU A 290 -2.53 -11.43 39.71
CA GLU A 290 -2.38 -11.97 41.07
C GLU A 290 -3.20 -11.19 42.10
N VAL A 291 -4.29 -11.83 42.48
CA VAL A 291 -5.10 -11.59 43.68
C VAL A 291 -4.32 -12.11 44.89
N VAL A 292 -3.96 -11.30 45.90
CA VAL A 292 -4.04 -11.70 47.33
C VAL A 292 -4.12 -10.48 48.29
N ASP A 293 -5.26 -10.40 48.97
CA ASP A 293 -5.54 -10.04 50.37
C ASP A 293 -4.53 -9.23 51.22
N LEU A 294 -5.00 -8.08 51.74
CA LEU A 294 -4.72 -7.69 53.13
C LEU A 294 -5.97 -7.18 53.87
N ARG A 295 -6.56 -8.13 54.59
CA ARG A 295 -7.30 -8.02 55.87
C ARG A 295 -7.27 -6.65 56.56
N LYS A 296 -8.45 -6.12 56.90
CA LYS A 296 -8.69 -5.52 58.24
C LYS A 296 -10.10 -5.81 58.77
N LYS A 297 -10.08 -6.39 59.96
CA LYS A 297 -11.15 -6.94 60.78
C LYS A 297 -12.12 -5.86 61.29
N LYS A 298 -13.40 -6.22 61.44
CA LYS A 298 -14.32 -5.91 62.57
C LYS A 298 -15.68 -6.61 62.30
N ALA A 299 -15.91 -7.77 62.91
CA ALA A 299 -16.72 -7.99 64.13
C ALA A 299 -18.24 -8.09 63.86
N ALA A 300 -18.83 -9.22 64.28
CA ALA A 300 -20.15 -9.81 63.94
C ALA A 300 -21.36 -9.16 64.71
N PRO A 301 -22.65 -9.57 64.52
CA PRO A 301 -23.17 -10.92 64.84
C PRO A 301 -24.31 -11.52 63.97
N VAL A 302 -24.22 -12.84 63.76
CA VAL A 302 -25.25 -13.91 63.90
C VAL A 302 -26.71 -13.67 63.43
N ARG A 303 -27.19 -14.46 62.45
CA ARG A 303 -28.48 -15.23 62.45
C ARG A 303 -28.68 -16.05 61.14
N PRO A 304 -29.64 -17.00 61.07
CA PRO A 304 -29.38 -18.38 60.65
C PRO A 304 -29.56 -18.69 59.16
N LYS A 305 -28.92 -19.81 58.79
CA LYS A 305 -28.97 -20.58 57.54
C LYS A 305 -30.20 -20.34 56.65
N ALA A 306 -30.00 -19.63 55.54
CA ALA A 306 -30.74 -19.84 54.30
C ALA A 306 -29.81 -20.55 53.31
N LYS A 307 -30.32 -21.61 52.66
CA LYS A 307 -29.60 -22.34 51.60
C LYS A 307 -29.39 -21.39 50.43
N ALA A 308 -28.18 -20.85 50.31
CA ALA A 308 -27.74 -20.10 49.15
C ALA A 308 -27.59 -21.07 47.97
N VAL A 309 -28.57 -21.02 47.07
CA VAL A 309 -28.48 -21.64 45.75
C VAL A 309 -27.32 -20.98 45.01
N VAL A 310 -26.47 -21.82 44.42
CA VAL A 310 -25.30 -21.50 43.60
C VAL A 310 -25.71 -20.58 42.45
N ALA A 311 -25.66 -19.26 42.68
CA ALA A 311 -25.97 -18.23 41.69
C ALA A 311 -24.73 -17.41 41.27
N SER A 312 -23.53 -17.79 41.72
CA SER A 312 -22.29 -17.06 41.43
C SER A 312 -21.48 -17.61 40.25
N SER A 313 -21.75 -18.82 39.75
CA SER A 313 -20.99 -19.41 38.62
C SER A 313 -21.55 -19.05 37.23
N THR A 314 -22.80 -18.62 37.15
CA THR A 314 -23.45 -18.25 35.88
C THR A 314 -23.07 -16.85 35.41
N ALA A 315 -22.86 -15.90 36.34
CA ALA A 315 -22.48 -14.52 36.01
C ALA A 315 -21.07 -14.41 35.39
N LYS A 316 -20.08 -15.14 35.93
CA LYS A 316 -18.71 -15.14 35.39
C LYS A 316 -18.65 -15.76 33.99
N LYS A 317 -19.39 -16.85 33.77
CA LYS A 317 -19.50 -17.52 32.46
C LYS A 317 -20.28 -16.70 31.42
N GLN A 318 -21.24 -15.90 31.85
CA GLN A 318 -21.97 -14.98 30.98
C GLN A 318 -21.10 -13.78 30.57
N LYS A 319 -20.27 -13.25 31.47
CA LYS A 319 -19.33 -12.17 31.16
C LYS A 319 -18.27 -12.60 30.15
N GLN A 320 -17.63 -13.76 30.36
CA GLN A 320 -16.64 -14.31 29.41
C GLN A 320 -17.23 -14.58 28.02
N ARG A 321 -18.50 -14.98 27.93
CA ARG A 321 -19.18 -15.17 26.65
C ARG A 321 -19.45 -13.84 25.92
N LEU A 322 -19.69 -12.75 26.65
CA LEU A 322 -19.88 -11.44 26.07
C LEU A 322 -18.56 -10.83 25.61
N GLU A 323 -17.50 -10.94 26.41
CA GLU A 323 -16.14 -10.50 26.03
C GLU A 323 -15.65 -11.25 24.78
N LYS A 324 -15.82 -12.58 24.73
CA LYS A 324 -15.44 -13.36 23.55
C LYS A 324 -16.29 -13.03 22.30
N LYS A 325 -17.53 -12.58 22.49
CA LYS A 325 -18.39 -12.14 21.37
C LYS A 325 -17.98 -10.76 20.87
N GLN A 326 -17.56 -9.87 21.76
CA GLN A 326 -17.04 -8.54 21.41
C GLN A 326 -15.71 -8.66 20.66
N GLN A 327 -14.77 -9.47 21.15
CA GLN A 327 -13.51 -9.74 20.44
C GLN A 327 -13.75 -10.29 19.03
N LYS A 328 -14.65 -11.26 18.87
CA LYS A 328 -14.99 -11.80 17.55
C LYS A 328 -15.62 -10.76 16.61
N GLU A 329 -16.41 -9.83 17.15
CA GLU A 329 -16.99 -8.73 16.36
C GLU A 329 -15.94 -7.68 15.99
N GLU A 330 -14.93 -7.44 16.83
CA GLU A 330 -13.79 -6.58 16.54
C GLU A 330 -12.86 -7.20 15.48
N ASP A 331 -12.52 -8.49 15.60
CA ASP A 331 -11.72 -9.22 14.60
C ASP A 331 -12.40 -9.23 13.22
N GLU A 332 -13.73 -9.49 13.17
CA GLU A 332 -14.51 -9.45 11.92
C GLU A 332 -14.59 -8.03 11.33
N ALA A 333 -14.61 -6.99 12.17
CA ALA A 333 -14.60 -5.61 11.72
C ALA A 333 -13.23 -5.19 11.17
N GLU A 334 -12.13 -5.63 11.78
CA GLU A 334 -10.77 -5.40 11.26
C GLU A 334 -10.55 -6.12 9.93
N GLU A 335 -10.99 -7.38 9.80
CA GLU A 335 -10.89 -8.12 8.54
C GLU A 335 -11.72 -7.44 7.43
N ALA A 336 -12.93 -6.98 7.74
CA ALA A 336 -13.76 -6.23 6.80
C ALA A 336 -13.12 -4.90 6.39
N ALA A 337 -12.46 -4.20 7.32
CA ALA A 337 -11.74 -2.95 7.03
C ALA A 337 -10.52 -3.21 6.12
N ALA A 338 -9.77 -4.29 6.36
CA ALA A 338 -8.64 -4.69 5.52
C ALA A 338 -9.09 -5.03 4.09
N VAL A 339 -10.19 -5.78 3.93
CA VAL A 339 -10.77 -6.10 2.61
C VAL A 339 -11.27 -4.84 1.90
N ALA A 340 -11.89 -3.90 2.63
CA ALA A 340 -12.33 -2.64 2.06
C ALA A 340 -11.16 -1.78 1.57
N ALA A 341 -10.06 -1.72 2.33
CA ALA A 341 -8.83 -1.01 1.94
C ALA A 341 -8.19 -1.64 0.70
N ALA A 342 -8.11 -2.98 0.64
CA ALA A 342 -7.58 -3.69 -0.52
C ALA A 342 -8.43 -3.45 -1.79
N LEU A 343 -9.75 -3.41 -1.66
CA LEU A 343 -10.65 -3.07 -2.78
C LEU A 343 -10.52 -1.62 -3.23
N GLU A 344 -10.26 -0.68 -2.32
CA GLU A 344 -10.02 0.71 -2.69
C GLU A 344 -8.67 0.89 -3.41
N ALA A 345 -7.62 0.22 -2.94
CA ALA A 345 -6.32 0.17 -3.61
C ALA A 345 -6.44 -0.41 -5.03
N ALA A 346 -7.13 -1.54 -5.21
CA ALA A 346 -7.37 -2.13 -6.53
C ALA A 346 -8.20 -1.21 -7.46
N ARG A 347 -9.10 -0.38 -6.91
CA ARG A 347 -9.83 0.64 -7.69
C ARG A 347 -8.93 1.80 -8.11
N ALA A 348 -8.02 2.24 -7.23
CA ALA A 348 -7.04 3.27 -7.54
C ALA A 348 -6.08 2.82 -8.64
N GLU A 349 -5.60 1.57 -8.60
CA GLU A 349 -4.78 0.98 -9.66
C GLU A 349 -5.51 0.90 -11.00
N ARG A 350 -6.77 0.44 -11.00
CA ARG A 350 -7.59 0.42 -12.23
C ARG A 350 -7.84 1.81 -12.79
N ALA A 351 -8.01 2.82 -11.93
CA ALA A 351 -8.16 4.21 -12.36
C ALA A 351 -6.86 4.75 -12.99
N ALA A 352 -5.69 4.43 -12.41
CA ALA A 352 -4.39 4.79 -12.97
C ALA A 352 -4.18 4.17 -14.37
N ILE A 353 -4.48 2.89 -14.53
CA ILE A 353 -4.42 2.20 -15.84
C ILE A 353 -5.38 2.85 -16.84
N GLY A 354 -6.58 3.23 -16.39
CA GLY A 354 -7.58 3.93 -17.22
C GLY A 354 -7.13 5.29 -17.73
N GLU A 355 -6.27 6.01 -16.99
CA GLU A 355 -5.68 7.29 -17.42
C GLU A 355 -4.46 7.13 -18.33
N GLU A 356 -3.74 6.01 -18.21
CA GLU A 356 -2.57 5.70 -19.05
C GLU A 356 -2.95 5.19 -20.44
N MET A 357 -4.04 4.44 -20.57
CA MET A 357 -4.52 3.91 -21.86
C MET A 357 -4.74 5.02 -22.93
N PRO A 358 -5.37 6.18 -22.65
CA PRO A 358 -5.48 7.30 -23.58
C PRO A 358 -4.12 7.90 -23.99
N ARG A 359 -3.11 7.87 -23.10
CA ARG A 359 -1.76 8.36 -23.41
C ARG A 359 -1.05 7.37 -24.33
N LEU A 360 -1.10 6.09 -24.03
CA LEU A 360 -0.55 5.02 -24.86
C LEU A 360 -1.17 5.00 -26.25
N GLU A 361 -2.51 5.12 -26.36
CA GLU A 361 -3.18 5.25 -27.65
C GLU A 361 -2.72 6.48 -28.46
N ARG A 362 -2.45 7.59 -27.78
CA ARG A 362 -1.98 8.83 -28.41
C ARG A 362 -0.55 8.65 -28.95
N TYR A 363 0.35 8.09 -28.14
CA TYR A 363 1.72 7.78 -28.58
C TYR A 363 1.74 6.74 -29.70
N TRP A 364 0.88 5.73 -29.62
CA TRP A 364 0.74 4.72 -30.65
C TRP A 364 0.25 5.30 -31.98
N ARG A 365 -0.75 6.21 -31.94
CA ARG A 365 -1.19 6.97 -33.13
C ARG A 365 -0.08 7.81 -33.75
N ILE A 366 0.78 8.42 -32.92
CA ILE A 366 1.94 9.19 -33.39
C ILE A 366 2.97 8.25 -34.02
N GLY A 367 3.34 7.14 -33.36
CA GLY A 367 4.27 6.13 -33.86
C GLY A 367 3.81 5.53 -35.19
N ARG A 368 2.51 5.21 -35.33
CA ARG A 368 1.92 4.70 -36.57
C ARG A 368 2.08 5.64 -37.77
N ARG A 369 2.34 6.94 -37.57
CA ARG A 369 2.66 7.86 -38.68
C ARG A 369 4.04 7.66 -39.27
N TYR A 370 4.97 7.13 -38.48
CA TYR A 370 6.36 6.90 -38.87
C TYR A 370 6.64 5.45 -39.28
N LEU A 371 5.70 4.52 -39.05
CA LEU A 371 5.85 3.15 -39.53
C LEU A 371 5.67 3.04 -41.06
N PRO A 372 6.50 2.22 -41.74
CA PRO A 372 6.31 1.88 -43.15
C PRO A 372 4.90 1.34 -43.43
N LEU A 373 4.36 1.67 -44.61
CA LEU A 373 2.98 1.31 -45.00
C LEU A 373 2.69 -0.20 -44.86
N TRP A 374 3.66 -1.06 -45.11
CA TRP A 374 3.51 -2.51 -45.00
C TRP A 374 3.43 -3.04 -43.56
N LEU A 375 3.89 -2.28 -42.55
CA LEU A 375 3.71 -2.63 -41.14
C LEU A 375 2.44 -2.03 -40.52
N ARG A 376 1.83 -1.03 -41.17
CA ARG A 376 0.65 -0.35 -40.61
C ARG A 376 -0.57 -1.26 -40.47
N ASP A 377 -0.65 -2.30 -41.29
CA ASP A 377 -1.74 -3.27 -41.28
C ASP A 377 -1.56 -4.37 -40.22
N TYR A 378 -0.31 -4.62 -39.79
CA TYR A 378 -0.01 -5.56 -38.71
C TYR A 378 -0.34 -5.00 -37.31
N GLY A 379 -0.37 -3.67 -37.17
CA GLY A 379 -0.68 -2.99 -35.92
C GLY A 379 -2.16 -2.67 -35.74
N ASP A 380 -3.11 -3.38 -36.34
CA ASP A 380 -4.51 -3.01 -36.15
C ASP A 380 -4.92 -3.21 -34.67
N SER A 381 -5.65 -2.24 -34.11
CA SER A 381 -5.84 -1.98 -32.67
C SER A 381 -6.55 -3.09 -31.87
N ARG A 382 -6.71 -4.28 -32.44
CA ARG A 382 -7.26 -5.47 -31.78
C ARG A 382 -6.27 -6.11 -30.83
N VAL A 383 -4.97 -5.91 -31.04
CA VAL A 383 -3.90 -6.44 -30.17
C VAL A 383 -3.91 -5.79 -28.77
N PHE A 384 -4.48 -4.60 -28.61
CA PHE A 384 -4.60 -3.89 -27.32
C PHE A 384 -5.92 -4.14 -26.59
N LYS A 385 -6.77 -5.05 -27.09
CA LYS A 385 -8.05 -5.41 -26.46
C LYS A 385 -8.00 -6.72 -25.67
N GLU A 386 -6.92 -7.49 -25.82
CA GLU A 386 -6.55 -8.62 -24.95
C GLU A 386 -5.62 -8.09 -23.86
#